data_AF-A0A9P5JJF1-F1
#
_entry.id   AF-A0A9P5JJF1-F1
#
_cell.length_a   1.000
_cell.length_b   1.000
_cell.length_c   1.000
_cell.angle_alpha   90.00
_cell.angle_beta   90.00
_cell.angle_gamma   90.00
#
_symmetry.space_group_name_H-M   'P 1'
#
loop_
_entity.id
_entity.type
_entity.pdbx_description
1 polymer ?
#
loop_
_entity_poly.entity_id
_entity_poly.type
_entity_poly.pdbx_seq_one_letter_code
_entity_poly.pdbx_strand_id
1 'polypeptide(L)'
;MPGGGSLNLKWTSVDEEAHQWRKAKRAARKAHHAAGPAKFSSSLASGRFRSGRSASPSSSYAYDHDPDAYRDDEMIDESSNPRAESSRSGAATSSSSRTHSKSKSKSSKTASTSTSSSRSRSHRPHEHPLEDEFNAHHLPPESLSQLYAELEEARFRAKLADALGDDMSDERAQRLDMLEASFNAHVHIPSRWANPNSDSTSSSDPAAQEAGEGIDPSLMTEEQYAEWIRQGMWRRTHRTEVESAERRAREREARRERDREARKAVEAEERERRRRWDKEERAREERRQREKEEHERVRRGEVWITYGERWEALRAAAAAVSAATGELDGTTVSGQAGAEASTTANSPKYTFNTLPWPTEFPPASPASLTKSAISSFLRSYPYISSSSSTSSSASGDKYKSQKQLIREALLAYHPDRFVGRYMSLVASNTPADGGGDGDAAEKEKVMEGVLRVTGVLNTLLEEESNAASAL
;
A
#
# COMPACT_ATOMS: atom_id res chain seq x y z
N MET A 1 24.95 -31.68 44.45
CA MET A 1 24.18 -30.59 43.83
C MET A 1 25.04 -29.34 43.83
N PRO A 2 25.83 -29.07 42.79
CA PRO A 2 26.62 -27.84 42.70
C PRO A 2 25.67 -26.66 42.43
N GLY A 3 25.78 -25.61 43.24
CA GLY A 3 24.92 -24.43 43.19
C GLY A 3 25.05 -23.67 41.87
N GLY A 4 23.92 -23.40 41.22
CA GLY A 4 23.84 -22.59 40.01
C GLY A 4 24.16 -21.13 40.31
N GLY A 5 25.37 -20.70 39.97
CA GLY A 5 25.73 -19.29 39.95
C GLY A 5 24.98 -18.56 38.84
N SER A 6 24.09 -17.64 39.22
CA SER A 6 23.40 -16.75 38.28
C SER A 6 24.43 -15.87 37.58
N LEU A 7 24.68 -16.14 36.30
CA LEU A 7 25.52 -15.30 35.46
C LEU A 7 24.81 -13.95 35.25
N ASN A 8 25.31 -12.90 35.89
CA ASN A 8 24.92 -11.53 35.63
C ASN A 8 25.44 -11.13 34.24
N LEU A 9 24.65 -11.37 33.20
CA LEU A 9 24.90 -10.76 31.89
C LEU A 9 24.74 -9.25 32.02
N LYS A 10 25.83 -8.53 31.80
CA LYS A 10 25.82 -7.07 31.66
C LYS A 10 25.03 -6.75 30.40
N TRP A 11 24.00 -5.91 30.56
CA TRP A 11 23.16 -5.43 29.47
C TRP A 11 24.04 -4.71 28.46
N THR A 12 23.85 -5.00 27.17
CA THR A 12 24.61 -4.33 26.12
C THR A 12 24.09 -2.89 25.97
N SER A 13 24.92 -1.98 25.45
CA SER A 13 24.53 -0.58 25.20
C SER A 13 23.24 -0.47 24.36
N VAL A 14 23.00 -1.43 23.47
CA VAL A 14 21.80 -1.48 22.62
C VAL A 14 20.56 -1.88 23.44
N ASP A 15 20.72 -2.83 24.38
CA ASP A 15 19.62 -3.21 25.27
C ASP A 15 19.25 -2.08 26.23
N GLU A 16 20.23 -1.26 26.61
CA GLU A 16 20.03 -0.08 27.46
C GLU A 16 19.25 1.02 26.73
N GLU A 17 19.56 1.30 25.46
CA GLU A 17 18.77 2.23 24.63
C GLU A 17 17.33 1.72 24.42
N ALA A 18 17.16 0.43 24.12
CA ALA A 18 15.84 -0.18 23.97
C ALA A 18 15.03 -0.16 25.28
N HIS A 19 15.70 -0.24 26.43
CA HIS A 19 15.07 -0.11 27.74
C HIS A 19 14.67 1.34 28.03
N GLN A 20 15.51 2.32 27.72
CA GLN A 20 15.20 3.75 27.85
C GLN A 20 14.01 4.16 26.96
N TRP A 21 13.95 3.67 25.73
CA TRP A 21 12.82 3.91 24.83
C TRP A 21 11.50 3.35 25.39
N ARG A 22 11.53 2.12 25.93
CA ARG A 22 10.37 1.50 26.58
C ARG A 22 9.92 2.29 27.82
N LYS A 23 10.87 2.80 28.60
CA LYS A 23 10.62 3.65 29.77
C LYS A 23 9.99 4.98 29.38
N ALA A 24 10.50 5.65 28.35
CA ALA A 24 9.96 6.90 27.81
C ALA A 24 8.52 6.71 27.29
N LYS A 25 8.25 5.62 26.55
CA LYS A 25 6.92 5.31 26.03
C LYS A 25 5.90 5.04 27.15
N ARG A 26 6.31 4.37 28.23
CA ARG A 26 5.47 4.21 29.43
C ARG A 26 5.19 5.54 30.12
N ALA A 27 6.20 6.41 30.25
CA ALA A 27 6.03 7.74 30.83
C ALA A 27 5.06 8.61 30.01
N ALA A 28 5.16 8.60 28.67
CA ALA A 28 4.26 9.33 27.79
C ALA A 28 2.80 8.86 27.92
N ARG A 29 2.55 7.53 27.95
CA ARG A 29 1.20 6.99 28.18
C ARG A 29 0.65 7.36 29.56
N LYS A 30 1.50 7.36 30.60
CA LYS A 30 1.11 7.78 31.94
C LYS A 30 0.76 9.26 31.99
N ALA A 31 1.53 10.11 31.30
CA ALA A 31 1.23 11.55 31.18
C ALA A 31 -0.10 11.79 30.44
N HIS A 32 -0.37 11.05 29.37
CA HIS A 32 -1.62 11.17 28.62
C HIS A 32 -2.85 10.71 29.44
N HIS A 33 -2.70 9.69 30.29
CA HIS A 33 -3.75 9.31 31.23
C HIS A 33 -3.92 10.31 32.38
N ALA A 34 -2.82 10.88 32.88
CA ALA A 34 -2.85 11.88 33.96
C ALA A 34 -3.43 13.22 33.50
N ALA A 35 -3.30 13.56 32.21
CA ALA A 35 -3.85 14.79 31.65
C ALA A 35 -5.39 14.83 31.65
N GLY A 36 -6.05 13.67 31.74
CA GLY A 36 -7.51 13.55 31.70
C GLY A 36 -8.13 14.14 30.43
N PRO A 37 -9.37 13.75 30.07
CA PRO A 37 -10.12 14.53 29.10
C PRO A 37 -10.41 15.89 29.75
N ALA A 38 -9.75 16.94 29.27
CA ALA A 38 -10.09 18.31 29.63
C ALA A 38 -11.59 18.48 29.34
N LYS A 39 -12.40 18.50 30.40
CA LYS A 39 -13.82 18.82 30.30
C LYS A 39 -13.90 20.23 29.74
N PHE A 40 -14.13 20.33 28.43
CA PHE A 40 -14.32 21.58 27.73
C PHE A 40 -15.67 22.13 28.20
N SER A 41 -15.67 22.85 29.33
CA SER A 41 -16.83 23.61 29.76
C SER A 41 -16.99 24.76 28.77
N SER A 42 -17.91 24.60 27.82
CA SER A 42 -18.40 25.66 26.95
C SER A 42 -19.13 26.70 27.79
N SER A 43 -18.38 27.68 28.30
CA SER A 43 -18.94 28.87 28.92
C SER A 43 -18.08 30.07 28.53
N LEU A 44 -18.37 30.61 27.35
CA LEU A 44 -18.00 31.98 27.01
C LEU A 44 -19.20 32.73 26.44
N ALA A 45 -19.53 33.80 27.18
CA ALA A 45 -20.07 35.07 26.71
C ALA A 45 -21.55 35.16 26.32
N SER A 46 -22.36 35.62 27.29
CA SER A 46 -23.17 36.82 27.06
C SER A 46 -23.27 37.63 28.36
N GLY A 47 -22.60 38.78 28.37
CA GLY A 47 -22.76 39.77 29.42
C GLY A 47 -24.07 40.52 29.23
N ARG A 48 -24.90 40.60 30.27
CA ARG A 48 -25.88 41.68 30.42
C ARG A 48 -26.11 42.03 31.88
N PHE A 49 -25.90 43.32 32.11
CA PHE A 49 -26.24 44.18 33.23
C PHE A 49 -27.68 43.95 33.75
N ARG A 50 -27.89 43.80 35.07
CA ARG A 50 -28.74 44.67 35.94
C ARG A 50 -29.09 44.04 37.30
N SER A 51 -28.74 44.80 38.35
CA SER A 51 -29.45 45.06 39.62
C SER A 51 -30.35 43.99 40.26
N GLY A 52 -29.88 43.51 41.41
CA GLY A 52 -30.56 43.41 42.71
C GLY A 52 -32.05 43.08 42.78
N ARG A 53 -32.38 42.00 43.50
CA ARG A 53 -33.24 42.08 44.70
C ARG A 53 -33.24 40.77 45.47
N SER A 54 -33.24 40.92 46.79
CA SER A 54 -33.49 39.94 47.83
C SER A 54 -34.80 39.16 47.63
N ALA A 55 -34.78 37.86 47.96
CA ALA A 55 -35.67 37.18 48.92
C ALA A 55 -35.81 35.69 48.57
N SER A 56 -35.41 34.82 49.49
CA SER A 56 -35.99 33.48 49.67
C SER A 56 -37.43 33.65 50.21
N PRO A 57 -38.38 32.69 50.09
CA PRO A 57 -38.20 31.31 50.57
C PRO A 57 -38.96 30.19 49.82
N SER A 58 -38.68 28.95 50.27
CA SER A 58 -39.39 27.66 50.16
C SER A 58 -40.74 27.60 49.42
N SER A 59 -41.02 26.47 48.75
CA SER A 59 -42.11 25.55 49.11
C SER A 59 -42.50 24.60 47.96
N SER A 60 -42.70 23.34 48.34
CA SER A 60 -43.68 22.36 47.82
C SER A 60 -43.69 21.95 46.35
N TYR A 61 -43.44 20.64 46.15
CA TYR A 61 -44.18 19.70 45.31
C TYR A 61 -45.31 20.29 44.45
N ALA A 62 -45.17 20.15 43.14
CA ALA A 62 -46.29 19.99 42.22
C ALA A 62 -45.82 19.08 41.06
N TYR A 63 -46.44 17.91 40.98
CA TYR A 63 -46.53 17.12 39.76
C TYR A 63 -47.34 17.94 38.76
N ASP A 64 -46.72 18.39 37.66
CA ASP A 64 -47.45 18.82 36.48
C ASP A 64 -47.26 17.77 35.38
N HIS A 65 -48.32 16.98 35.22
CA HIS A 65 -48.59 16.22 34.01
C HIS A 65 -48.70 17.20 32.85
N ASP A 66 -47.88 17.00 31.82
CA ASP A 66 -47.97 17.71 30.55
C ASP A 66 -48.90 16.89 29.62
N PRO A 67 -50.15 17.31 29.35
CA PRO A 67 -51.07 16.57 28.51
C PRO A 67 -51.24 17.31 27.18
N ASP A 68 -50.18 17.41 26.36
CA ASP A 68 -50.30 17.96 25.00
C ASP A 68 -49.22 17.50 24.01
N ALA A 69 -48.67 16.29 24.20
CA ALA A 69 -47.77 15.65 23.22
C ALA A 69 -48.52 14.81 22.16
N TYR A 70 -49.72 15.25 21.76
CA TYR A 70 -50.46 14.68 20.62
C TYR A 70 -50.73 15.77 19.58
N ARG A 71 -49.85 15.89 18.57
CA ARG A 71 -50.24 16.22 17.19
C ARG A 71 -49.04 16.19 16.24
N ASP A 72 -49.32 15.65 15.05
CA ASP A 72 -48.50 15.60 13.84
C ASP A 72 -47.57 14.38 13.69
N ASP A 73 -48.15 13.19 13.85
CA ASP A 73 -47.81 12.07 12.96
C ASP A 73 -48.60 12.27 11.65
N GLU A 74 -47.92 12.77 10.62
CA GLU A 74 -48.45 12.79 9.26
C GLU A 74 -48.63 11.34 8.77
N MET A 75 -49.90 10.98 8.57
CA MET A 75 -50.31 9.81 7.83
C MET A 75 -49.80 9.90 6.39
N ILE A 76 -48.83 9.06 6.04
CA ILE A 76 -48.54 8.74 4.65
C ILE A 76 -49.67 7.81 4.18
N ASP A 77 -50.51 8.36 3.32
CA ASP A 77 -51.64 7.70 2.66
C ASP A 77 -51.16 6.53 1.81
N GLU A 78 -51.27 5.32 2.37
CA GLU A 78 -51.03 4.06 1.71
C GLU A 78 -52.34 3.55 1.11
N SER A 79 -52.79 4.20 0.02
CA SER A 79 -54.03 3.80 -0.67
C SER A 79 -53.88 3.83 -2.19
N SER A 80 -54.06 2.65 -2.80
CA SER A 80 -54.63 2.44 -4.14
C SER A 80 -53.70 2.58 -5.35
N ASN A 81 -53.12 1.46 -5.78
CA ASN A 81 -52.62 1.29 -7.15
C ASN A 81 -53.53 0.30 -7.90
N PRO A 82 -54.49 0.75 -8.74
CA PRO A 82 -55.32 -0.16 -9.49
C PRO A 82 -54.62 -0.62 -10.77
N ARG A 83 -54.54 -1.94 -10.86
CA ARG A 83 -54.38 -2.76 -12.06
C ARG A 83 -55.23 -2.24 -13.22
N ALA A 84 -54.60 -1.95 -14.36
CA ALA A 84 -55.27 -1.82 -15.65
C ALA A 84 -54.49 -2.60 -16.72
N GLU A 85 -55.07 -3.73 -17.09
CA GLU A 85 -54.79 -4.47 -18.32
C GLU A 85 -55.34 -3.66 -19.51
N SER A 86 -54.53 -3.42 -20.55
CA SER A 86 -55.04 -3.27 -21.91
C SER A 86 -53.94 -3.54 -22.93
N SER A 87 -54.02 -4.75 -23.48
CA SER A 87 -53.59 -5.14 -24.82
C SER A 87 -53.83 -4.07 -25.89
N ARG A 88 -52.86 -3.85 -26.80
CA ARG A 88 -53.03 -4.00 -28.27
C ARG A 88 -51.81 -3.50 -29.10
N SER A 89 -51.26 -4.46 -29.85
CA SER A 89 -50.88 -4.44 -31.28
C SER A 89 -50.10 -3.28 -31.92
N GLY A 90 -49.01 -3.63 -32.62
CA GLY A 90 -48.41 -2.90 -33.76
C GLY A 90 -46.89 -3.08 -33.80
N ALA A 91 -46.34 -4.20 -34.28
CA ALA A 91 -46.02 -4.50 -35.70
C ALA A 91 -44.94 -3.59 -36.33
N ALA A 92 -43.80 -4.22 -36.68
CA ALA A 92 -42.89 -3.90 -37.80
C ALA A 92 -42.19 -2.52 -37.79
N THR A 93 -40.95 -2.28 -38.22
CA THR A 93 -39.87 -2.98 -38.92
C THR A 93 -38.72 -1.96 -38.94
N SER A 94 -37.48 -2.34 -38.63
CA SER A 94 -36.30 -1.82 -39.36
C SER A 94 -35.02 -2.41 -38.78
N SER A 95 -34.60 -3.48 -39.44
CA SER A 95 -33.21 -3.92 -39.56
C SER A 95 -32.27 -2.76 -39.92
N SER A 96 -31.22 -2.55 -39.13
CA SER A 96 -30.00 -1.88 -39.61
C SER A 96 -28.79 -2.68 -39.16
N SER A 97 -28.37 -3.54 -40.07
CA SER A 97 -27.08 -4.21 -40.06
C SER A 97 -25.97 -3.18 -40.28
N ARG A 98 -25.13 -2.95 -39.29
CA ARG A 98 -23.79 -2.38 -39.51
C ARG A 98 -22.73 -3.26 -38.88
N THR A 99 -22.16 -4.07 -39.76
CA THR A 99 -20.89 -4.78 -39.61
C THR A 99 -19.77 -3.75 -39.43
N HIS A 100 -19.06 -3.78 -38.30
CA HIS A 100 -17.68 -3.31 -38.25
C HIS A 100 -16.76 -4.41 -37.74
N SER A 101 -15.87 -4.76 -38.65
CA SER A 101 -14.82 -5.76 -38.59
C SER A 101 -13.61 -5.30 -37.78
N LYS A 102 -13.10 -6.22 -36.95
CA LYS A 102 -11.69 -6.58 -36.75
C LYS A 102 -10.66 -5.47 -36.42
N SER A 103 -10.16 -5.52 -35.18
CA SER A 103 -8.73 -5.58 -34.81
C SER A 103 -8.65 -6.13 -33.37
N LYS A 104 -8.39 -7.42 -33.13
CA LYS A 104 -7.09 -8.12 -33.06
C LYS A 104 -5.95 -7.34 -32.38
N SER A 105 -5.89 -7.44 -31.06
CA SER A 105 -4.65 -7.46 -30.26
C SER A 105 -4.85 -8.42 -29.08
N LYS A 106 -4.71 -9.73 -29.29
CA LYS A 106 -3.57 -10.52 -28.77
C LYS A 106 -2.74 -9.81 -27.70
N SER A 107 -3.06 -10.03 -26.43
CA SER A 107 -2.02 -10.27 -25.42
C SER A 107 -2.35 -11.55 -24.64
N SER A 108 -1.57 -12.57 -24.95
CA SER A 108 -1.40 -13.79 -24.18
C SER A 108 -0.60 -13.49 -22.93
N LYS A 109 -1.01 -14.00 -21.77
CA LYS A 109 -0.08 -14.69 -20.87
C LYS A 109 -0.77 -15.34 -19.66
N THR A 110 -0.71 -16.67 -19.68
CA THR A 110 -0.28 -17.57 -18.59
C THR A 110 -0.98 -17.40 -17.25
N ALA A 111 -1.92 -18.28 -16.89
CA ALA A 111 -1.59 -19.56 -16.25
C ALA A 111 -0.47 -19.42 -15.21
N SER A 112 -0.79 -19.62 -13.93
CA SER A 112 -0.36 -20.82 -13.22
C SER A 112 -0.41 -20.69 -11.68
N THR A 113 -0.73 -21.83 -11.06
CA THR A 113 -0.21 -22.33 -9.79
C THR A 113 -0.68 -21.70 -8.48
N SER A 114 -1.79 -22.25 -7.97
CA SER A 114 -2.02 -22.45 -6.54
C SER A 114 -0.99 -23.44 -5.98
N THR A 115 0.12 -22.93 -5.42
CA THR A 115 1.03 -23.73 -4.58
C THR A 115 0.64 -23.57 -3.12
N SER A 116 0.16 -24.67 -2.55
CA SER A 116 0.11 -24.97 -1.13
C SER A 116 1.46 -24.70 -0.44
N SER A 117 1.49 -23.72 0.46
CA SER A 117 2.60 -23.50 1.39
C SER A 117 2.14 -23.86 2.81
N SER A 118 2.41 -25.12 3.16
CA SER A 118 2.47 -25.64 4.52
C SER A 118 3.57 -24.89 5.29
N ARG A 119 3.17 -23.92 6.12
CA ARG A 119 4.04 -23.30 7.12
C ARG A 119 3.80 -23.95 8.48
N SER A 120 4.82 -24.69 8.91
CA SER A 120 5.00 -25.24 10.25
C SER A 120 4.77 -24.17 11.32
N ARG A 121 3.75 -24.42 12.16
CA ARG A 121 3.47 -23.68 13.39
C ARG A 121 4.56 -24.00 14.42
N SER A 122 5.40 -23.02 14.72
CA SER A 122 6.25 -23.01 15.91
C SER A 122 5.37 -22.84 17.14
N HIS A 123 5.50 -23.77 18.08
CA HIS A 123 4.86 -23.76 19.39
C HIS A 123 5.22 -22.49 20.17
N ARG A 124 4.22 -21.66 20.44
CA ARG A 124 4.28 -20.60 21.45
C ARG A 124 3.47 -21.09 22.67
N PRO A 125 4.00 -21.03 23.91
CA PRO A 125 3.24 -21.44 25.09
C PRO A 125 2.08 -20.45 25.27
N HIS A 126 0.85 -20.96 25.20
CA HIS A 126 -0.35 -20.21 25.53
C HIS A 126 -0.43 -20.10 27.06
N GLU A 127 -0.27 -18.88 27.59
CA GLU A 127 -0.82 -18.55 28.90
C GLU A 127 -2.35 -18.52 28.75
N HIS A 128 -3.03 -19.39 29.49
CA HIS A 128 -4.49 -19.49 29.56
C HIS A 128 -5.09 -18.21 30.17
N PRO A 129 -5.86 -17.41 29.42
CA PRO A 129 -6.83 -16.51 30.00
C PRO A 129 -8.01 -17.36 30.48
N LEU A 130 -8.46 -17.06 31.70
CA LEU A 130 -9.59 -17.68 32.37
C LEU A 130 -10.78 -17.86 31.42
N GLU A 131 -11.27 -19.09 31.40
CA GLU A 131 -12.36 -19.58 30.58
C GLU A 131 -13.67 -18.93 31.05
N ASP A 132 -14.15 -17.95 30.30
CA ASP A 132 -15.59 -17.70 30.22
C ASP A 132 -16.15 -18.77 29.29
N GLU A 133 -16.86 -19.74 29.89
CA GLU A 133 -17.53 -20.88 29.28
C GLU A 133 -18.61 -20.43 28.27
N PHE A 134 -18.21 -19.89 27.12
CA PHE A 134 -19.08 -19.77 25.97
C PHE A 134 -19.11 -21.12 25.25
N ASN A 135 -20.06 -21.95 25.68
CA ASN A 135 -20.36 -23.28 25.18
C ASN A 135 -20.70 -23.26 23.67
N ALA A 136 -19.68 -23.22 22.81
CA ALA A 136 -19.78 -23.15 21.35
C ALA A 136 -20.10 -24.51 20.69
N HIS A 137 -20.39 -25.56 21.47
CA HIS A 137 -20.61 -26.92 20.96
C HIS A 137 -22.06 -27.24 20.57
N HIS A 138 -22.98 -26.28 20.59
CA HIS A 138 -24.40 -26.51 20.26
C HIS A 138 -24.96 -25.71 19.09
N LEU A 139 -24.12 -25.13 18.22
CA LEU A 139 -24.60 -24.64 16.94
C LEU A 139 -24.58 -25.78 15.92
N PRO A 140 -25.72 -26.16 15.32
CA PRO A 140 -25.79 -27.22 14.32
C PRO A 140 -24.78 -26.94 13.20
N PRO A 141 -23.99 -27.93 12.74
CA PRO A 141 -22.97 -27.70 11.71
C PRO A 141 -23.52 -27.13 10.39
N GLU A 142 -24.82 -27.26 10.15
CA GLU A 142 -25.52 -26.67 9.00
C GLU A 142 -25.60 -25.13 9.07
N SER A 143 -25.67 -24.53 10.27
CA SER A 143 -25.81 -23.07 10.42
C SER A 143 -24.52 -22.31 10.09
N LEU A 144 -23.35 -22.91 10.34
CA LEU A 144 -22.06 -22.32 9.94
C LEU A 144 -21.91 -22.31 8.42
N SER A 145 -22.36 -23.37 7.72
CA SER A 145 -22.30 -23.43 6.26
C SER A 145 -23.17 -22.37 5.59
N GLN A 146 -24.37 -22.11 6.15
CA GLN A 146 -25.25 -21.04 5.69
C GLN A 146 -24.66 -19.65 5.95
N LEU A 147 -24.07 -19.42 7.13
CA LEU A 147 -23.42 -18.16 7.45
C LEU A 147 -22.22 -17.86 6.52
N TYR A 148 -21.45 -18.89 6.15
CA TYR A 148 -20.38 -18.77 5.17
C TYR A 148 -20.92 -18.50 3.76
N ALA A 149 -22.00 -19.19 3.36
CA ALA A 149 -22.64 -18.96 2.07
C ALA A 149 -23.22 -17.54 1.97
N GLU A 150 -23.85 -17.02 3.02
CA GLU A 150 -24.37 -15.65 3.08
C GLU A 150 -23.25 -14.61 3.05
N LEU A 151 -22.13 -14.84 3.75
CA LEU A 151 -20.95 -13.96 3.70
C LEU A 151 -20.30 -13.96 2.31
N GLU A 152 -20.25 -15.12 1.65
CA GLU A 152 -19.71 -15.26 0.31
C GLU A 152 -20.64 -14.63 -0.74
N GLU A 153 -21.95 -14.80 -0.60
CA GLU A 153 -22.97 -14.13 -1.43
C GLU A 153 -22.95 -12.61 -1.22
N ALA A 154 -22.79 -12.12 0.01
CA ALA A 154 -22.66 -10.69 0.30
C ALA A 154 -21.40 -10.09 -0.35
N ARG A 155 -20.26 -10.80 -0.29
CA ARG A 155 -19.03 -10.40 -0.99
C ARG A 155 -19.21 -10.44 -2.50
N PHE A 156 -19.90 -11.44 -3.03
CA PHE A 156 -20.19 -11.54 -4.45
C PHE A 156 -21.11 -10.40 -4.93
N ARG A 157 -22.17 -10.08 -4.19
CA ARG A 157 -23.06 -8.96 -4.48
C ARG A 157 -22.34 -7.61 -4.39
N ALA A 158 -21.50 -7.42 -3.38
CA ALA A 158 -20.67 -6.21 -3.27
C ALA A 158 -19.72 -6.09 -4.47
N LYS A 159 -19.08 -7.18 -4.89
CA LYS A 159 -18.19 -7.20 -6.06
C LYS A 159 -18.93 -6.96 -7.38
N LEU A 160 -20.15 -7.45 -7.51
CA LEU A 160 -21.02 -7.15 -8.66
C LEU A 160 -21.48 -5.69 -8.66
N ALA A 161 -21.84 -5.14 -7.50
CA ALA A 161 -22.22 -3.74 -7.37
C ALA A 161 -21.05 -2.79 -7.68
N ASP A 162 -19.83 -3.17 -7.27
CA ASP A 162 -18.59 -2.44 -7.57
C ASP A 162 -18.26 -2.49 -9.08
N ALA A 163 -18.30 -3.69 -9.67
CA ALA A 163 -18.06 -3.86 -11.12
C ALA A 163 -19.12 -3.20 -12.00
N LEU A 164 -20.38 -3.11 -11.55
CA LEU A 164 -21.45 -2.41 -12.27
C LEU A 164 -21.45 -0.89 -11.98
N GLY A 165 -20.95 -0.47 -10.82
CA GLY A 165 -20.87 0.93 -10.43
C GLY A 165 -19.80 1.68 -11.21
N ASP A 166 -18.58 1.13 -11.25
CA ASP A 166 -17.41 1.79 -11.84
C ASP A 166 -17.54 2.00 -13.36
N ASP A 167 -18.16 1.06 -14.08
CA ASP A 167 -18.30 1.14 -15.54
C ASP A 167 -19.57 1.88 -16.01
N MET A 168 -20.54 2.18 -15.12
CA MET A 168 -21.84 2.72 -15.54
C MET A 168 -22.25 4.06 -14.91
N SER A 169 -21.72 4.47 -13.75
CA SER A 169 -22.14 5.74 -13.15
C SER A 169 -21.56 6.94 -13.89
N ASP A 170 -20.26 6.88 -14.21
CA ASP A 170 -19.54 8.08 -14.64
C ASP A 170 -19.65 8.29 -16.16
N GLU A 171 -19.54 7.22 -16.95
CA GLU A 171 -19.69 7.34 -18.40
C GLU A 171 -21.14 7.58 -18.82
N ARG A 172 -22.14 6.97 -18.17
CA ARG A 172 -23.56 7.16 -18.54
C ARG A 172 -24.08 8.54 -18.14
N ALA A 173 -23.67 9.06 -16.98
CA ALA A 173 -24.02 10.42 -16.58
C ALA A 173 -23.39 11.45 -17.53
N GLN A 174 -22.10 11.30 -17.86
CA GLN A 174 -21.43 12.17 -18.84
C GLN A 174 -22.06 12.05 -20.25
N ARG A 175 -22.50 10.85 -20.66
CA ARG A 175 -23.19 10.67 -21.94
C ARG A 175 -24.58 11.31 -21.95
N LEU A 176 -25.31 11.27 -20.83
CA LEU A 176 -26.62 11.91 -20.72
C LEU A 176 -26.50 13.44 -20.73
N ASP A 177 -25.53 14.01 -20.00
CA ASP A 177 -25.27 15.45 -20.03
C ASP A 177 -24.79 15.92 -21.42
N MET A 178 -23.94 15.14 -22.09
CA MET A 178 -23.55 15.43 -23.47
C MET A 178 -24.71 15.26 -24.46
N LEU A 179 -25.58 14.27 -24.26
CA LEU A 179 -26.77 14.09 -25.08
C LEU A 179 -27.77 15.23 -24.87
N GLU A 180 -28.00 15.66 -23.63
CA GLU A 180 -28.88 16.78 -23.29
C GLU A 180 -28.31 18.10 -23.83
N ALA A 181 -27.01 18.34 -23.68
CA ALA A 181 -26.33 19.47 -24.29
C ALA A 181 -26.42 19.43 -25.83
N SER A 182 -26.29 18.24 -26.44
CA SER A 182 -26.42 18.08 -27.90
C SER A 182 -27.86 18.30 -28.38
N PHE A 183 -28.86 17.85 -27.61
CA PHE A 183 -30.27 18.07 -27.90
C PHE A 183 -30.62 19.55 -27.77
N ASN A 184 -30.17 20.21 -26.70
CA ASN A 184 -30.39 21.65 -26.52
C ASN A 184 -29.62 22.48 -27.57
N ALA A 185 -28.46 22.03 -28.04
CA ALA A 185 -27.70 22.69 -29.10
C ALA A 185 -28.31 22.52 -30.50
N HIS A 186 -28.97 21.40 -30.79
CA HIS A 186 -29.60 21.14 -32.11
C HIS A 186 -31.09 21.49 -32.18
N VAL A 187 -31.75 21.69 -31.04
CA VAL A 187 -33.13 22.18 -30.98
C VAL A 187 -33.10 23.71 -31.00
N HIS A 188 -32.59 24.28 -32.11
CA HIS A 188 -32.92 25.65 -32.48
C HIS A 188 -34.38 25.64 -32.91
N ILE A 189 -35.30 25.69 -31.95
CA ILE A 189 -36.71 25.92 -32.22
C ILE A 189 -36.76 27.28 -32.92
N PRO A 190 -37.17 27.36 -34.20
CA PRO A 190 -37.25 28.65 -34.88
C PRO A 190 -38.13 29.58 -34.05
N SER A 191 -37.74 30.84 -33.83
CA SER A 191 -38.47 31.78 -32.96
C SER A 191 -39.96 31.97 -33.30
N ARG A 192 -40.40 31.53 -34.50
CA ARG A 192 -41.81 31.48 -34.88
C ARG A 192 -42.64 30.37 -34.20
N TRP A 193 -41.98 29.34 -33.65
CA TRP A 193 -42.60 28.21 -32.92
C TRP A 193 -42.33 28.29 -31.43
N ALA A 194 -41.27 28.98 -31.00
CA ALA A 194 -41.23 29.55 -29.67
C ALA A 194 -42.40 30.56 -29.58
N ASN A 195 -43.21 30.49 -28.53
CA ASN A 195 -44.40 31.31 -28.40
C ASN A 195 -44.07 32.78 -28.73
N PRO A 196 -44.84 33.49 -29.56
CA PRO A 196 -44.59 34.90 -29.91
C PRO A 196 -44.63 35.86 -28.70
N ASN A 197 -44.85 35.35 -27.49
CA ASN A 197 -44.76 36.07 -26.22
C ASN A 197 -43.42 35.90 -25.48
N SER A 198 -42.47 35.09 -25.96
CA SER A 198 -41.23 34.79 -25.20
C SER A 198 -39.99 35.61 -25.60
N ASP A 199 -40.06 36.44 -26.64
CA ASP A 199 -38.88 37.14 -27.19
C ASP A 199 -38.90 38.68 -27.01
N SER A 200 -39.70 39.20 -26.07
CA SER A 200 -39.62 40.62 -25.65
C SER A 200 -38.77 40.83 -24.38
N THR A 201 -37.88 39.89 -24.05
CA THR A 201 -37.00 39.95 -22.87
C THR A 201 -35.60 40.44 -23.22
N SER A 202 -35.54 41.58 -23.92
CA SER A 202 -34.33 42.38 -24.04
C SER A 202 -34.66 43.77 -23.52
N SER A 203 -34.19 44.06 -22.29
CA SER A 203 -34.21 45.38 -21.64
C SER A 203 -35.52 45.79 -20.93
N SER A 204 -35.88 45.07 -19.88
CA SER A 204 -36.62 45.67 -18.77
C SER A 204 -36.41 44.86 -17.49
N ASP A 205 -35.96 45.56 -16.45
CA ASP A 205 -35.87 45.12 -15.07
C ASP A 205 -37.07 44.21 -14.70
N PRO A 206 -36.87 42.93 -14.30
CA PRO A 206 -37.99 42.03 -14.01
C PRO A 206 -38.89 42.53 -12.86
N ALA A 207 -38.38 43.45 -12.03
CA ALA A 207 -39.15 44.13 -11.01
C ALA A 207 -40.11 45.21 -11.55
N ALA A 208 -39.85 45.78 -12.74
CA ALA A 208 -40.68 46.84 -13.32
C ALA A 208 -41.85 46.29 -14.15
N GLN A 209 -41.77 45.05 -14.64
CA GLN A 209 -42.80 44.43 -15.47
C GLN A 209 -43.94 43.80 -14.64
N GLU A 210 -43.70 43.52 -13.35
CA GLU A 210 -44.64 42.80 -12.50
C GLU A 210 -45.82 43.65 -11.98
N ALA A 211 -45.70 44.99 -12.09
CA ALA A 211 -46.73 45.92 -11.66
C ALA A 211 -47.84 46.15 -12.70
N GLY A 212 -47.66 45.71 -13.96
CA GLY A 212 -48.65 45.93 -15.02
C GLY A 212 -48.92 47.41 -15.34
N GLU A 213 -48.08 48.33 -14.86
CA GLU A 213 -48.28 49.78 -14.92
C GLU A 213 -48.00 50.39 -16.31
N GLY A 214 -47.65 49.58 -17.31
CA GLY A 214 -47.31 50.05 -18.66
C GLY A 214 -48.13 49.45 -19.81
N ILE A 215 -49.11 48.59 -19.53
CA ILE A 215 -49.92 47.98 -20.58
C ILE A 215 -51.12 48.91 -20.84
N ASP A 216 -51.13 49.56 -22.01
CA ASP A 216 -52.23 50.43 -22.42
C ASP A 216 -53.53 49.59 -22.58
N PRO A 217 -54.56 49.82 -21.74
CA PRO A 217 -55.77 48.99 -21.75
C PRO A 217 -56.53 49.03 -23.07
N SER A 218 -56.31 50.07 -23.88
CA SER A 218 -56.96 50.25 -25.18
C SER A 218 -56.48 49.27 -26.27
N LEU A 219 -55.30 48.67 -26.07
CA LEU A 219 -54.72 47.69 -26.99
C LEU A 219 -55.03 46.24 -26.60
N MET A 220 -55.68 46.02 -25.46
CA MET A 220 -56.09 44.69 -25.01
C MET A 220 -57.47 44.33 -25.55
N THR A 221 -57.66 43.07 -25.92
CA THR A 221 -59.00 42.56 -26.23
C THR A 221 -59.89 42.60 -24.97
N GLU A 222 -61.20 42.69 -25.13
CA GLU A 222 -62.14 42.85 -24.00
C GLU A 222 -62.04 41.70 -22.98
N GLU A 223 -61.72 40.48 -23.43
CA GLU A 223 -61.47 39.33 -22.57
C GLU A 223 -60.16 39.47 -21.76
N GLN A 224 -59.10 39.94 -22.42
CA GLN A 224 -57.82 40.24 -21.75
C GLN A 224 -57.95 41.40 -20.77
N TYR A 225 -58.76 42.41 -21.09
CA TYR A 225 -59.06 43.53 -20.19
C TYR A 225 -59.85 43.06 -18.96
N ALA A 226 -60.84 42.18 -19.14
CA ALA A 226 -61.60 41.60 -18.03
C ALA A 226 -60.71 40.76 -17.10
N GLU A 227 -59.79 39.96 -17.67
CA GLU A 227 -58.79 39.22 -16.88
C GLU A 227 -57.82 40.16 -16.17
N TRP A 228 -57.38 41.23 -16.83
CA TRP A 228 -56.50 42.25 -16.24
C TRP A 228 -57.17 42.95 -15.04
N ILE A 229 -58.45 43.34 -15.16
CA ILE A 229 -59.25 43.90 -14.06
C ILE A 229 -59.38 42.89 -12.91
N ARG A 230 -59.67 41.61 -13.21
CA ARG A 230 -59.80 40.55 -12.21
C ARG A 230 -58.49 40.33 -11.46
N GLN A 231 -57.37 40.26 -12.18
CA GLN A 231 -56.03 40.13 -11.61
C GLN A 231 -55.65 41.37 -10.80
N GLY A 232 -55.97 42.58 -11.26
CA GLY A 232 -55.72 43.83 -10.54
C GLY A 232 -56.52 43.93 -9.22
N MET A 233 -57.80 43.53 -9.25
CA MET A 233 -58.63 43.45 -8.05
C MET A 233 -58.14 42.37 -7.07
N TRP A 234 -57.70 41.22 -7.59
CA TRP A 234 -57.12 40.15 -6.77
C TRP A 234 -55.82 40.61 -6.10
N ARG A 235 -54.90 41.23 -6.84
CA ARG A 235 -53.65 41.80 -6.29
C ARG A 235 -53.91 42.85 -5.21
N ARG A 236 -54.94 43.70 -5.35
CA ARG A 236 -55.29 44.71 -4.34
C ARG A 236 -55.86 44.09 -3.06
N THR A 237 -56.69 43.05 -3.19
CA THR A 237 -57.34 42.38 -2.04
C THR A 237 -56.41 41.38 -1.35
N HIS A 238 -55.48 40.76 -2.08
CA HIS A 238 -54.55 39.73 -1.59
C HIS A 238 -53.12 40.26 -1.44
N ARG A 239 -52.91 41.59 -1.45
CA ARG A 239 -51.58 42.20 -1.32
C ARG A 239 -50.83 41.72 -0.08
N THR A 240 -51.53 41.62 1.05
CA THR A 240 -50.98 41.14 2.33
C THR A 240 -50.68 39.64 2.29
N GLU A 241 -51.51 38.86 1.61
CA GLU A 241 -51.29 37.42 1.44
C GLU A 241 -50.08 37.15 0.53
N VAL A 242 -49.96 37.87 -0.58
CA VAL A 242 -48.80 37.80 -1.49
C VAL A 242 -47.51 38.21 -0.76
N GLU A 243 -47.51 39.31 -0.02
CA GLU A 243 -46.33 39.71 0.77
C GLU A 243 -45.96 38.66 1.83
N SER A 244 -46.96 38.04 2.48
CA SER A 244 -46.72 36.97 3.46
C SER A 244 -46.19 35.68 2.82
N ALA A 245 -46.71 35.32 1.64
CA ALA A 245 -46.28 34.17 0.86
C ALA A 245 -44.86 34.38 0.34
N GLU A 246 -44.54 35.59 -0.12
CA GLU A 246 -43.20 35.98 -0.54
C GLU A 246 -42.21 35.94 0.62
N ARG A 247 -42.57 36.47 1.80
CA ARG A 247 -41.74 36.36 3.02
C ARG A 247 -41.47 34.91 3.38
N ARG A 248 -42.50 34.04 3.34
CA ARG A 248 -42.37 32.60 3.59
C ARG A 248 -41.55 31.88 2.50
N ALA A 249 -41.58 32.35 1.26
CA ALA A 249 -40.73 31.81 0.19
C ALA A 249 -39.26 32.18 0.40
N ARG A 250 -38.96 33.45 0.68
CA ARG A 250 -37.59 33.92 0.99
C ARG A 250 -37.01 33.23 2.22
N GLU A 251 -37.81 33.01 3.27
CA GLU A 251 -37.34 32.28 4.46
C GLU A 251 -37.03 30.80 4.16
N ARG A 252 -37.87 30.13 3.38
CA ARG A 252 -37.61 28.74 2.94
C ARG A 252 -36.37 28.66 2.07
N GLU A 253 -36.14 29.63 1.20
CA GLU A 253 -34.95 29.70 0.36
C GLU A 253 -33.69 29.92 1.21
N ALA A 254 -33.71 30.89 2.13
CA ALA A 254 -32.61 31.12 3.08
C ALA A 254 -32.33 29.89 3.97
N ARG A 255 -33.36 29.12 4.34
CA ARG A 255 -33.18 27.85 5.06
C ARG A 255 -32.52 26.79 4.17
N ARG A 256 -32.92 26.67 2.90
CA ARG A 256 -32.31 25.74 1.93
C ARG A 256 -30.88 26.12 1.62
N GLU A 257 -30.54 27.40 1.52
CA GLU A 257 -29.18 27.87 1.33
C GLU A 257 -28.28 27.49 2.51
N ARG A 258 -28.73 27.77 3.74
CA ARG A 258 -28.00 27.35 4.96
C ARG A 258 -27.80 25.83 5.03
N ASP A 259 -28.80 25.03 4.65
CA ASP A 259 -28.64 23.56 4.62
C ASP A 259 -27.65 23.11 3.54
N ARG A 260 -27.66 23.74 2.35
CA ARG A 260 -26.68 23.45 1.30
C ARG A 260 -25.27 23.80 1.71
N GLU A 261 -25.07 24.94 2.38
CA GLU A 261 -23.76 25.32 2.92
C GLU A 261 -23.29 24.35 4.00
N ALA A 262 -24.17 23.95 4.91
CA ALA A 262 -23.86 22.96 5.93
C ALA A 262 -23.44 21.61 5.33
N ARG A 263 -24.16 21.12 4.30
CA ARG A 263 -23.79 19.88 3.59
C ARG A 263 -22.44 19.99 2.88
N LYS A 264 -22.18 21.11 2.20
CA LYS A 264 -20.88 21.35 1.54
C LYS A 264 -19.73 21.42 2.55
N ALA A 265 -19.96 21.98 3.73
CA ALA A 265 -18.96 22.03 4.80
C ALA A 265 -18.62 20.63 5.33
N VAL A 266 -19.64 19.80 5.60
CA VAL A 266 -19.45 18.41 6.05
C VAL A 266 -18.73 17.58 5.00
N GLU A 267 -19.12 17.71 3.73
CA GLU A 267 -18.47 16.99 2.63
C GLU A 267 -17.00 17.44 2.44
N ALA A 268 -16.71 18.73 2.60
CA ALA A 268 -15.35 19.24 2.55
C ALA A 268 -14.48 18.71 3.71
N GLU A 269 -15.04 18.65 4.92
CA GLU A 269 -14.36 18.08 6.09
C GLU A 269 -14.09 16.58 5.91
N GLU A 270 -15.06 15.82 5.41
CA GLU A 270 -14.88 14.40 5.15
C GLU A 270 -13.83 14.15 4.05
N ARG A 271 -13.84 14.96 2.99
CA ARG A 271 -12.83 14.91 1.94
C ARG A 271 -11.44 15.22 2.48
N GLU A 272 -11.31 16.18 3.40
CA GLU A 272 -10.04 16.48 4.04
C GLU A 272 -9.58 15.33 4.95
N ARG A 273 -10.50 14.73 5.72
CA ARG A 273 -10.23 13.55 6.55
C ARG A 273 -9.71 12.39 5.70
N ARG A 274 -10.32 12.14 4.54
CA ARG A 274 -9.87 11.11 3.59
C ARG A 274 -8.47 11.41 3.04
N ARG A 275 -8.20 12.66 2.63
CA ARG A 275 -6.87 13.08 2.17
C ARG A 275 -5.79 12.93 3.25
N ARG A 276 -6.11 13.21 4.51
CA ARG A 276 -5.18 13.01 5.64
C ARG A 276 -4.89 11.53 5.87
N TRP A 277 -5.92 10.68 5.81
CA TRP A 277 -5.78 9.23 5.90
C TRP A 277 -4.91 8.66 4.77
N ASP A 278 -5.20 8.99 3.51
CA ASP A 278 -4.44 8.50 2.35
C ASP A 278 -2.97 8.95 2.40
N LYS A 279 -2.71 10.17 2.90
CA LYS A 279 -1.35 10.69 3.09
C LYS A 279 -0.61 9.92 4.19
N GLU A 280 -1.27 9.60 5.30
CA GLU A 280 -0.68 8.81 6.39
C GLU A 280 -0.43 7.36 5.98
N GLU A 281 -1.36 6.74 5.25
CA GLU A 281 -1.19 5.40 4.70
C GLU A 281 0.01 5.33 3.75
N ARG A 282 0.10 6.27 2.80
CA ARG A 282 1.24 6.35 1.87
C ARG A 282 2.56 6.55 2.60
N ALA A 283 2.60 7.42 3.62
CA ALA A 283 3.80 7.61 4.43
C ALA A 283 4.19 6.34 5.22
N ARG A 284 3.20 5.58 5.70
CA ARG A 284 3.40 4.30 6.39
C ARG A 284 3.91 3.22 5.44
N GLU A 285 3.43 3.18 4.21
CA GLU A 285 3.92 2.26 3.18
C GLU A 285 5.34 2.61 2.74
N GLU A 286 5.62 3.88 2.46
CA GLU A 286 6.96 4.35 2.12
C GLU A 286 7.95 4.03 3.24
N ARG A 287 7.57 4.22 4.50
CA ARG A 287 8.41 3.83 5.64
C ARG A 287 8.69 2.33 5.66
N ARG A 288 7.67 1.48 5.41
CA ARG A 288 7.86 0.02 5.31
C ARG A 288 8.76 -0.36 4.14
N GLN A 289 8.69 0.35 3.02
CA GLN A 289 9.57 0.12 1.87
C GLN A 289 11.01 0.52 2.19
N ARG A 290 11.24 1.70 2.77
CA ARG A 290 12.57 2.15 3.21
C ARG A 290 13.19 1.19 4.23
N GLU A 291 12.42 0.73 5.21
CA GLU A 291 12.88 -0.26 6.20
C GLU A 291 13.25 -1.61 5.53
N LYS A 292 12.48 -2.07 4.54
CA LYS A 292 12.80 -3.28 3.76
C LYS A 292 14.07 -3.12 2.93
N GLU A 293 14.20 -1.99 2.22
CA GLU A 293 15.38 -1.68 1.40
C GLU A 293 16.63 -1.56 2.25
N GLU A 294 16.54 -0.90 3.41
CA GLU A 294 17.64 -0.80 4.36
C GLU A 294 18.02 -2.17 4.93
N HIS A 295 17.03 -2.98 5.31
CA HIS A 295 17.28 -4.35 5.78
C HIS A 295 17.93 -5.21 4.68
N GLU A 296 17.47 -5.13 3.44
CA GLU A 296 18.11 -5.81 2.32
C GLU A 296 19.53 -5.30 2.07
N ARG A 297 19.77 -3.99 2.20
CA ARG A 297 21.08 -3.39 2.09
C ARG A 297 22.04 -3.90 3.16
N VAL A 298 21.59 -3.98 4.42
CA VAL A 298 22.37 -4.55 5.53
C VAL A 298 22.65 -6.03 5.28
N ARG A 299 21.63 -6.81 4.89
CA ARG A 299 21.78 -8.23 4.55
C ARG A 299 22.82 -8.46 3.45
N ARG A 300 22.78 -7.65 2.38
CA ARG A 300 23.77 -7.71 1.29
C ARG A 300 25.16 -7.33 1.81
N GLY A 301 25.24 -6.35 2.71
CA GLY A 301 26.43 -5.98 3.48
C GLY A 301 27.12 -7.17 4.14
N GLU A 302 26.37 -7.88 4.99
CA GLU A 302 26.85 -9.04 5.75
C GLU A 302 27.33 -10.18 4.84
N VAL A 303 26.60 -10.44 3.74
CA VAL A 303 26.97 -11.47 2.76
C VAL A 303 28.35 -11.19 2.13
N TRP A 304 28.67 -9.91 1.87
CA TRP A 304 29.98 -9.53 1.35
C TRP A 304 31.10 -9.57 2.39
N ILE A 305 30.80 -9.21 3.65
CA ILE A 305 31.75 -9.34 4.76
C ILE A 305 32.15 -10.81 4.92
N THR A 306 31.17 -11.70 5.01
CA THR A 306 31.42 -13.16 5.12
C THR A 306 32.10 -13.75 3.88
N TYR A 307 31.87 -13.21 2.68
CA TYR A 307 32.63 -13.55 1.48
C TYR A 307 34.11 -13.13 1.61
N GLY A 308 34.37 -11.90 2.08
CA GLY A 308 35.72 -11.39 2.34
C GLY A 308 36.48 -12.22 3.37
N GLU A 309 35.83 -12.51 4.51
CA GLU A 309 36.39 -13.37 5.58
C GLU A 309 36.75 -14.77 5.07
N ARG A 310 35.88 -15.40 4.25
CA ARG A 310 36.19 -16.71 3.65
C ARG A 310 37.38 -16.65 2.69
N TRP A 311 37.52 -15.56 1.93
CA TRP A 311 38.69 -15.34 1.07
C TRP A 311 39.97 -15.10 1.87
N GLU A 312 39.90 -14.40 2.99
CA GLU A 312 41.03 -14.19 3.90
C GLU A 312 41.46 -15.49 4.56
N ALA A 313 40.51 -16.28 5.05
CA ALA A 313 40.78 -17.61 5.60
C ALA A 313 41.48 -18.51 4.58
N LEU A 314 40.97 -18.58 3.34
CA LEU A 314 41.57 -19.37 2.26
C LEU A 314 42.99 -18.90 1.92
N ARG A 315 43.23 -17.58 1.88
CA ARG A 315 44.57 -17.02 1.65
C ARG A 315 45.53 -17.31 2.81
N ALA A 316 45.07 -17.22 4.06
CA ALA A 316 45.85 -17.53 5.23
C ALA A 316 46.25 -19.02 5.26
N ALA A 317 45.31 -19.91 4.93
CA ALA A 317 45.59 -21.35 4.81
C ALA A 317 46.61 -21.65 3.68
N ALA A 318 46.47 -20.99 2.52
CA ALA A 318 47.45 -21.12 1.44
C ALA A 318 48.84 -20.66 1.86
N ALA A 319 48.94 -19.51 2.54
CA ALA A 319 50.20 -18.99 3.05
C ALA A 319 50.84 -19.92 4.08
N ALA A 320 50.05 -20.53 4.97
CA ALA A 320 50.53 -21.50 5.95
C ALA A 320 51.10 -22.77 5.27
N VAL A 321 50.45 -23.28 4.22
CA VAL A 321 50.95 -24.44 3.47
C VAL A 321 52.21 -24.09 2.67
N SER A 322 52.28 -22.91 2.05
CA SER A 322 53.50 -22.45 1.38
C SER A 322 54.66 -22.27 2.36
N ALA A 323 54.43 -21.73 3.55
CA ALA A 323 55.45 -21.60 4.60
C ALA A 323 55.97 -22.97 5.06
N ALA A 324 55.08 -23.95 5.24
CA ALA A 324 55.46 -25.31 5.62
C ALA A 324 56.24 -26.07 4.53
N THR A 325 56.02 -25.75 3.25
CA THR A 325 56.68 -26.44 2.12
C THR A 325 58.01 -25.79 1.73
N GLY A 326 58.15 -24.47 1.93
CA GLY A 326 59.31 -23.68 1.51
C GLY A 326 60.58 -23.85 2.35
N GLU A 327 60.54 -24.58 3.47
CA GLU A 327 61.69 -24.82 4.34
C GLU A 327 62.54 -26.04 3.94
N LEU A 328 62.36 -26.54 2.71
CA LEU A 328 63.03 -27.73 2.20
C LEU A 328 63.91 -27.46 0.98
N ASP A 329 64.30 -26.21 0.74
CA ASP A 329 65.26 -25.87 -0.32
C ASP A 329 66.65 -25.62 0.24
N GLY A 330 67.46 -26.68 0.18
CA GLY A 330 68.90 -26.59 0.02
C GLY A 330 69.69 -26.11 1.23
N THR A 331 69.96 -27.01 2.18
CA THR A 331 71.29 -27.27 2.81
C THR A 331 71.04 -27.85 4.20
N THR A 332 71.15 -29.17 4.36
CA THR A 332 72.12 -29.83 5.25
C THR A 332 71.82 -31.32 5.25
N VAL A 333 72.80 -32.04 4.73
CA VAL A 333 72.90 -33.49 4.72
C VAL A 333 73.05 -34.02 6.15
N SER A 334 72.39 -35.15 6.40
CA SER A 334 72.72 -36.17 7.40
C SER A 334 72.21 -35.99 8.83
N GLY A 335 71.07 -36.65 9.07
CA GLY A 335 71.09 -37.79 9.98
C GLY A 335 70.48 -37.55 11.36
N GLN A 336 69.18 -37.76 11.48
CA GLN A 336 68.61 -38.40 12.67
C GLN A 336 67.22 -38.97 12.36
N ALA A 337 67.17 -40.29 12.20
CA ALA A 337 65.95 -41.06 12.18
C ALA A 337 65.37 -41.12 13.61
N GLY A 338 64.06 -40.86 13.76
CA GLY A 338 63.33 -41.17 14.98
C GLY A 338 62.58 -40.01 15.62
N ALA A 339 61.58 -39.47 14.92
CA ALA A 339 60.46 -38.78 15.55
C ALA A 339 59.28 -38.72 14.57
N GLU A 340 58.57 -39.85 14.43
CA GLU A 340 57.25 -39.93 13.80
C GLU A 340 56.22 -39.21 14.69
N ALA A 341 56.18 -37.88 14.61
CA ALA A 341 55.27 -37.05 15.41
C ALA A 341 54.28 -36.30 14.50
N SER A 342 53.27 -37.04 14.05
CA SER A 342 51.83 -36.73 13.89
C SER A 342 51.30 -35.27 13.95
N THR A 343 52.04 -34.26 13.48
CA THR A 343 51.65 -32.83 13.58
C THR A 343 51.01 -32.25 12.31
N THR A 344 50.85 -33.04 11.26
CA THR A 344 50.15 -32.65 10.02
C THR A 344 48.61 -32.61 10.14
N ALA A 345 48.04 -32.87 11.32
CA ALA A 345 46.62 -33.18 11.48
C ALA A 345 45.65 -31.98 11.49
N ASN A 346 46.11 -30.73 11.39
CA ASN A 346 45.23 -29.56 11.61
C ASN A 346 45.24 -28.49 10.51
N SER A 347 45.66 -28.83 9.28
CA SER A 347 45.37 -27.93 8.16
C SER A 347 43.86 -27.90 7.89
N PRO A 348 43.23 -26.71 7.80
CA PRO A 348 41.82 -26.61 7.50
C PRO A 348 41.56 -27.22 6.12
N LYS A 349 40.75 -28.29 6.10
CA LYS A 349 40.36 -28.99 4.88
C LYS A 349 39.22 -28.23 4.20
N TYR A 350 39.43 -27.74 2.99
CA TYR A 350 38.40 -27.04 2.23
C TYR A 350 37.61 -28.00 1.37
N THR A 351 36.28 -27.99 1.48
CA THR A 351 35.36 -28.66 0.55
C THR A 351 34.76 -27.64 -0.42
N PHE A 352 34.07 -28.12 -1.45
CA PHE A 352 33.34 -27.29 -2.41
C PHE A 352 32.45 -26.26 -1.69
N ASN A 353 31.71 -26.66 -0.66
CA ASN A 353 30.80 -25.77 0.07
C ASN A 353 31.50 -24.68 0.90
N THR A 354 32.76 -24.89 1.28
CA THR A 354 33.53 -23.95 2.11
C THR A 354 34.31 -22.92 1.31
N LEU A 355 34.49 -23.16 0.00
CA LEU A 355 35.18 -22.21 -0.86
C LEU A 355 34.36 -20.91 -1.03
N PRO A 356 35.04 -19.76 -1.16
CA PRO A 356 34.39 -18.44 -1.15
C PRO A 356 33.76 -18.09 -2.51
N TRP A 357 32.84 -18.93 -3.02
CA TRP A 357 32.18 -18.71 -4.32
C TRP A 357 31.47 -17.34 -4.41
N PRO A 358 31.42 -16.70 -5.60
CA PRO A 358 30.80 -15.39 -5.79
C PRO A 358 29.26 -15.52 -5.85
N THR A 359 28.65 -16.04 -4.80
CA THR A 359 27.22 -16.27 -4.64
C THR A 359 26.77 -15.87 -3.24
N GLU A 360 25.51 -15.46 -3.09
CA GLU A 360 24.97 -15.06 -1.77
C GLU A 360 24.99 -16.19 -0.75
N PHE A 361 24.79 -17.42 -1.22
CA PHE A 361 24.77 -18.62 -0.40
C PHE A 361 25.83 -19.62 -0.90
N PRO A 362 26.42 -20.43 -0.01
CA PRO A 362 27.31 -21.52 -0.41
C PRO A 362 26.60 -22.47 -1.39
N PRO A 363 27.11 -22.64 -2.62
CA PRO A 363 26.54 -23.56 -3.59
C PRO A 363 26.74 -25.00 -3.13
N ALA A 364 25.69 -25.82 -3.20
CA ALA A 364 25.77 -27.25 -2.85
C ALA A 364 26.39 -28.12 -3.97
N SER A 365 26.40 -27.60 -5.20
CA SER A 365 26.95 -28.30 -6.37
C SER A 365 27.43 -27.31 -7.45
N PRO A 366 28.33 -27.73 -8.36
CA PRO A 366 28.77 -26.90 -9.49
C PRO A 366 27.61 -26.39 -10.34
N ALA A 367 26.52 -27.17 -10.47
CA ALA A 367 25.34 -26.78 -11.23
C ALA A 367 24.60 -25.55 -10.68
N SER A 368 24.74 -25.27 -9.37
CA SER A 368 24.10 -24.11 -8.73
C SER A 368 24.81 -22.77 -8.99
N LEU A 369 26.02 -22.81 -9.56
CA LEU A 369 26.79 -21.63 -10.01
C LEU A 369 26.22 -21.07 -11.32
N THR A 370 24.98 -20.59 -11.25
CA THR A 370 24.27 -20.01 -12.39
C THR A 370 24.72 -18.58 -12.66
N LYS A 371 24.59 -18.15 -13.92
CA LYS A 371 24.85 -16.75 -14.32
C LYS A 371 24.10 -15.75 -13.45
N SER A 372 22.81 -16.02 -13.18
CA SER A 372 21.95 -15.14 -12.36
C SER A 372 22.45 -14.99 -10.93
N ALA A 373 22.90 -16.09 -10.29
CA ALA A 373 23.38 -16.06 -8.92
C ALA A 373 24.68 -15.24 -8.81
N ILE A 374 25.62 -15.47 -9.74
CA ILE A 374 26.91 -14.76 -9.77
C ILE A 374 26.71 -13.28 -10.13
N SER A 375 25.86 -12.98 -11.13
CA SER A 375 25.59 -11.59 -11.52
C SER A 375 24.87 -10.82 -10.42
N SER A 376 23.91 -11.44 -9.73
CA SER A 376 23.20 -10.81 -8.60
C SER A 376 24.17 -10.47 -7.47
N PHE A 377 25.04 -11.42 -7.12
CA PHE A 377 26.07 -11.21 -6.10
C PHE A 377 27.02 -10.08 -6.50
N LEU A 378 27.65 -10.12 -7.68
CA LEU A 378 28.61 -9.10 -8.10
C LEU A 378 27.98 -7.71 -8.26
N ARG A 379 26.73 -7.61 -8.73
CA ARG A 379 26.01 -6.33 -8.86
C ARG A 379 25.51 -5.78 -7.51
N SER A 380 25.50 -6.60 -6.46
CA SER A 380 25.16 -6.15 -5.10
C SER A 380 26.31 -5.42 -4.39
N TYR A 381 27.53 -5.44 -4.95
CA TYR A 381 28.74 -4.82 -4.39
C TYR A 381 28.76 -3.28 -4.23
N PRO A 382 28.04 -2.44 -5.02
CA PRO A 382 28.39 -1.02 -5.11
C PRO A 382 28.08 -0.19 -3.86
N TYR A 383 27.67 -0.80 -2.74
CA TYR A 383 27.32 -0.07 -1.52
C TYR A 383 28.34 -0.19 -0.36
N ILE A 384 29.27 -1.14 -0.38
CA ILE A 384 30.06 -1.47 0.82
C ILE A 384 31.47 -0.85 0.80
N SER A 385 32.04 -0.62 -0.39
CA SER A 385 33.42 -0.13 -0.50
C SER A 385 33.61 1.35 -0.14
N SER A 386 32.54 2.09 0.16
CA SER A 386 32.64 3.50 0.55
C SER A 386 33.07 3.73 2.00
N SER A 387 33.07 2.70 2.86
CA SER A 387 33.25 2.90 4.31
C SER A 387 34.48 2.26 4.97
N SER A 388 35.25 1.37 4.32
CA SER A 388 36.29 0.58 5.03
C SER A 388 37.73 0.68 4.52
N SER A 389 38.03 1.36 3.41
CA SER A 389 39.41 1.50 2.94
C SER A 389 39.99 2.86 3.33
N THR A 390 40.66 2.91 4.48
CA THR A 390 41.49 4.01 5.00
C THR A 390 42.83 4.18 4.27
N SER A 391 43.02 3.58 3.09
CA SER A 391 44.25 3.72 2.30
C SER A 391 44.19 4.92 1.35
N SER A 392 44.45 6.09 1.93
CA SER A 392 45.11 7.29 1.39
C SER A 392 45.59 7.31 -0.08
N SER A 393 44.69 7.17 -1.04
CA SER A 393 44.94 7.57 -2.43
C SER A 393 43.80 8.46 -2.90
N ALA A 394 44.09 9.77 -2.93
CA ALA A 394 43.17 10.87 -3.19
C ALA A 394 42.77 10.98 -4.68
N SER A 395 42.39 9.86 -5.31
CA SER A 395 41.79 9.83 -6.63
C SER A 395 40.28 9.63 -6.47
N GLY A 396 39.46 10.48 -7.09
CA GLY A 396 38.00 10.53 -6.95
C GLY A 396 37.22 9.30 -7.44
N ASP A 397 37.89 8.22 -7.83
CA ASP A 397 37.27 6.97 -8.28
C ASP A 397 36.89 6.07 -7.10
N LYS A 398 35.91 6.51 -6.31
CA LYS A 398 35.48 5.81 -5.08
C LYS A 398 34.70 4.51 -5.32
N TYR A 399 34.44 4.16 -6.58
CA TYR A 399 33.73 2.93 -6.94
C TYR A 399 34.53 2.16 -7.98
N LYS A 400 35.00 0.97 -7.61
CA LYS A 400 35.49 0.00 -8.61
C LYS A 400 34.35 -0.21 -9.60
N SER A 401 34.58 0.11 -10.88
CA SER A 401 33.58 -0.16 -11.92
C SER A 401 33.19 -1.64 -11.88
N GLN A 402 31.94 -1.96 -12.25
CA GLN A 402 31.46 -3.34 -12.32
C GLN A 402 32.43 -4.22 -13.14
N LYS A 403 32.98 -3.65 -14.23
CA LYS A 403 34.01 -4.26 -15.08
C LYS A 403 35.29 -4.61 -14.31
N GLN A 404 35.74 -3.74 -13.40
CA GLN A 404 36.91 -3.98 -12.57
C GLN A 404 36.68 -5.10 -11.56
N LEU A 405 35.49 -5.17 -10.95
CA LEU A 405 35.12 -6.25 -10.04
C LEU A 405 35.07 -7.61 -10.74
N ILE A 406 34.47 -7.65 -11.94
CA ILE A 406 34.43 -8.87 -12.76
C ILE A 406 35.86 -9.32 -13.11
N ARG A 407 36.75 -8.39 -13.48
CA ARG A 407 38.17 -8.72 -13.75
C ARG A 407 38.90 -9.22 -12.51
N GLU A 408 38.69 -8.61 -11.35
CA GLU A 408 39.29 -9.04 -10.08
C GLU A 408 38.83 -10.47 -9.73
N ALA A 409 37.53 -10.75 -9.85
CA ALA A 409 36.99 -12.09 -9.66
C ALA A 409 37.57 -13.08 -10.69
N LEU A 410 37.69 -12.69 -11.96
CA LEU A 410 38.26 -13.53 -13.01
C LEU A 410 39.72 -13.90 -12.73
N LEU A 411 40.52 -12.94 -12.24
CA LEU A 411 41.90 -13.20 -11.84
C LEU A 411 42.01 -14.12 -10.61
N ALA A 412 41.06 -14.02 -9.68
CA ALA A 412 41.00 -14.89 -8.50
C ALA A 412 40.55 -16.32 -8.85
N TYR A 413 39.62 -16.46 -9.80
CA TYR A 413 39.06 -17.72 -10.29
C TYR A 413 39.67 -18.23 -11.60
N HIS A 414 40.86 -17.75 -11.97
CA HIS A 414 41.53 -18.28 -13.15
C HIS A 414 41.97 -19.73 -12.88
N PRO A 415 41.65 -20.72 -13.73
CA PRO A 415 41.89 -22.13 -13.44
C PRO A 415 43.35 -22.42 -13.07
N ASP A 416 44.30 -21.90 -13.84
CA ASP A 416 45.73 -22.09 -13.59
C ASP A 416 46.19 -21.53 -12.23
N ARG A 417 45.77 -20.30 -11.91
CA ARG A 417 46.17 -19.65 -10.64
C ARG A 417 45.47 -20.29 -9.45
N PHE A 418 44.22 -20.70 -9.62
CA PHE A 418 43.45 -21.35 -8.58
C PHE A 418 44.02 -22.73 -8.27
N VAL A 419 44.37 -23.51 -9.30
CA VAL A 419 45.00 -24.83 -9.16
C VAL A 419 46.33 -24.73 -8.42
N GLY A 420 47.22 -23.85 -8.87
CA GLY A 420 48.54 -23.72 -8.25
C GLY A 420 48.50 -23.22 -6.80
N ARG A 421 47.48 -22.45 -6.41
CA ARG A 421 47.42 -21.82 -5.07
C ARG A 421 46.54 -22.53 -4.06
N TYR A 422 45.40 -23.08 -4.49
CA TYR A 422 44.34 -23.49 -3.57
C TYR A 422 43.96 -24.96 -3.70
N MET A 423 44.25 -25.64 -4.81
CA MET A 423 43.84 -27.05 -4.98
C MET A 423 44.55 -28.03 -4.05
N SER A 424 45.72 -27.68 -3.50
CA SER A 424 46.39 -28.45 -2.46
C SER A 424 45.67 -28.40 -1.10
N LEU A 425 44.85 -27.36 -0.87
CA LEU A 425 44.05 -27.18 0.35
C LEU A 425 42.70 -27.88 0.30
N VAL A 426 42.25 -28.24 -0.91
CA VAL A 426 40.97 -28.94 -1.09
C VAL A 426 41.08 -30.32 -0.50
N ALA A 427 40.18 -30.63 0.42
CA ALA A 427 40.09 -31.88 1.13
C ALA A 427 40.11 -33.04 0.14
N SER A 428 41.13 -33.88 0.26
CA SER A 428 40.97 -35.29 -0.04
C SER A 428 40.00 -35.83 1.00
N ASN A 429 38.73 -35.95 0.63
CA ASN A 429 37.72 -36.59 1.48
C ASN A 429 37.91 -38.10 1.40
N THR A 430 39.05 -38.58 1.89
CA THR A 430 39.39 -39.99 2.01
C THR A 430 38.86 -40.44 3.37
N PRO A 431 37.74 -41.18 3.45
CA PRO A 431 37.49 -41.99 4.63
C PRO A 431 38.67 -42.96 4.76
N ALA A 432 39.23 -43.04 5.97
CA ALA A 432 40.40 -43.89 6.24
C ALA A 432 40.15 -45.38 5.93
N ASP A 433 38.88 -45.79 5.76
CA ASP A 433 38.45 -47.12 5.36
C ASP A 433 38.34 -47.26 3.82
N GLY A 434 39.48 -47.29 3.13
CA GLY A 434 39.71 -48.21 2.01
C GLY A 434 39.05 -47.98 0.65
N GLY A 435 38.36 -46.87 0.38
CA GLY A 435 37.79 -46.55 -0.94
C GLY A 435 38.41 -45.30 -1.59
N GLY A 436 39.48 -45.47 -2.38
CA GLY A 436 40.34 -44.39 -2.91
C GLY A 436 39.73 -43.39 -3.91
N ASP A 437 38.44 -43.48 -4.25
CA ASP A 437 37.83 -42.66 -5.32
C ASP A 437 37.26 -41.30 -4.84
N GLY A 438 37.12 -41.09 -3.52
CA GLY A 438 36.49 -39.87 -2.97
C GLY A 438 37.29 -38.58 -3.19
N ASP A 439 38.62 -38.67 -3.25
CA ASP A 439 39.53 -37.53 -3.30
C ASP A 439 39.51 -36.83 -4.66
N ALA A 440 39.45 -37.63 -5.73
CA ALA A 440 39.37 -37.14 -7.09
C ALA A 440 38.03 -36.42 -7.32
N ALA A 441 36.94 -36.93 -6.74
CA ALA A 441 35.61 -36.38 -6.94
C ALA A 441 35.44 -34.96 -6.39
N GLU A 442 35.99 -34.64 -5.22
CA GLU A 442 35.85 -33.29 -4.65
C GLU A 442 36.70 -32.27 -5.40
N LYS A 443 37.94 -32.64 -5.77
CA LYS A 443 38.82 -31.83 -6.60
C LYS A 443 38.21 -31.58 -7.98
N GLU A 444 37.59 -32.60 -8.59
CA GLU A 444 36.87 -32.48 -9.86
C GLU A 444 35.69 -31.52 -9.75
N LYS A 445 34.87 -31.62 -8.69
CA LYS A 445 33.77 -30.66 -8.45
C LYS A 445 34.28 -29.23 -8.30
N VAL A 446 35.37 -29.02 -7.56
CA VAL A 446 35.97 -27.68 -7.41
C VAL A 446 36.45 -27.16 -8.76
N MET A 447 37.13 -27.98 -9.56
CA MET A 447 37.56 -27.62 -10.91
C MET A 447 36.39 -27.27 -11.83
N GLU A 448 35.34 -28.09 -11.83
CA GLU A 448 34.12 -27.82 -12.58
C GLU A 448 33.50 -26.49 -12.14
N GLY A 449 33.45 -26.22 -10.84
CA GLY A 449 32.97 -24.97 -10.28
C GLY A 449 33.80 -23.76 -10.72
N VAL A 450 35.13 -23.86 -10.67
CA VAL A 450 36.04 -22.81 -11.14
C VAL A 450 35.80 -22.52 -12.62
N LEU A 451 35.77 -23.54 -13.47
CA LEU A 451 35.53 -23.38 -14.91
C LEU A 451 34.16 -22.75 -15.21
N ARG A 452 33.11 -23.15 -14.48
CA ARG A 452 31.78 -22.54 -14.60
C ARG A 452 31.80 -21.06 -14.21
N VAL A 453 32.44 -20.71 -13.10
CA VAL A 453 32.59 -19.32 -12.65
C VAL A 453 33.36 -18.50 -13.68
N THR A 454 34.51 -18.98 -14.17
CA THR A 454 35.28 -18.27 -15.20
C THR A 454 34.46 -18.05 -16.47
N GLY A 455 33.73 -19.07 -16.93
CA GLY A 455 32.85 -18.97 -18.10
C GLY A 455 31.76 -17.91 -17.91
N VAL A 456 31.08 -17.91 -16.77
CA VAL A 456 30.08 -16.88 -16.44
C VAL A 456 30.71 -15.49 -16.37
N LEU A 457 31.86 -15.33 -15.70
CA LEU A 457 32.54 -14.04 -15.57
C LEU A 457 32.95 -13.45 -16.92
N ASN A 458 33.42 -14.28 -17.86
CA ASN A 458 33.71 -13.84 -19.23
C ASN A 458 32.45 -13.32 -19.94
N THR A 459 31.32 -14.06 -19.85
CA THR A 459 30.06 -13.59 -20.44
C THR A 459 29.59 -12.26 -19.85
N LEU A 460 29.73 -12.08 -18.53
CA LEU A 460 29.38 -10.82 -17.87
C LEU A 460 30.32 -9.67 -18.29
N LEU A 461 31.61 -9.95 -18.49
CA LEU A 461 32.59 -8.95 -18.92
C LEU A 461 32.30 -8.44 -20.34
N GLU A 462 31.89 -9.33 -21.24
CA GLU A 462 31.44 -9.00 -22.59
C GLU A 462 30.15 -8.16 -22.56
N GLU A 463 29.16 -8.56 -21.76
CA GLU A 463 27.90 -7.81 -21.60
C GLU A 463 28.13 -6.40 -21.09
N GLU A 464 28.96 -6.21 -20.07
CA GLU A 464 29.29 -4.89 -19.53
C GLU A 464 30.11 -4.05 -20.54
N SER A 465 30.91 -4.70 -21.40
CA SER A 465 31.64 -3.99 -22.46
C SER A 465 30.71 -3.53 -23.58
N ASN A 466 29.74 -4.37 -23.97
CA ASN A 466 28.72 -4.05 -24.95
C ASN A 466 27.77 -2.97 -24.43
N ALA A 467 27.36 -3.05 -23.15
CA ALA A 467 26.53 -2.03 -22.51
C ALA A 467 27.22 -0.66 -22.46
N ALA A 468 28.52 -0.64 -22.16
CA ALA A 468 29.32 0.59 -22.17
C ALA A 468 29.55 1.17 -23.58
N SER A 469 29.47 0.36 -24.64
CA SER A 469 29.57 0.84 -26.04
C SER A 469 28.24 1.30 -26.62
N ALA A 470 27.11 0.94 -25.99
CA ALA A 470 25.77 1.34 -26.43
C ALA A 470 25.31 2.69 -25.85
N LEU A 471 25.98 3.16 -24.78
CA LEU A 471 25.84 4.48 -24.19
C LEU A 471 26.80 5.45 -24.89
#